data_AF-A0A101GT88-F1
#
_entry.id   AF-A0A101GT88-F1
#
_cell.length_a   1.000
_cell.length_b   1.000
_cell.length_c   1.000
_cell.angle_alpha   90.00
_cell.angle_beta   90.00
_cell.angle_gamma   90.00
#
_symmetry.space_group_name_H-M   'P 1'
#
loop_
_entity.id
_entity.type
_entity.pdbx_description
1 polymer ?
#
loop_
_entity_poly.entity_id
_entity_poly.type
_entity_poly.pdbx_seq_one_letter_code
_entity_poly.pdbx_strand_id
1 'polypeptide(L)'
;MDFLFVRLIEYFKEQGYQSFNLGLSPLAGVGIKPEDSLQEKFLNFFYDHFNQLYSFKGLHYFKDKFDPFWEPRYLIYLNPIFLPKIGIAITTVNAGGNLLKTYLAAWWSKKRSAG
;
A
#
# COMPACT_ATOMS: atom_id res chain seq x y z
N MET A 1 -17.14 -4.13 -7.44
CA MET A 1 -15.85 -3.71 -8.03
C MET A 1 -15.36 -4.71 -9.06
N ASP A 2 -15.47 -6.02 -8.79
CA ASP A 2 -14.96 -7.10 -9.64
C ASP A 2 -15.46 -6.98 -11.10
N PHE A 3 -16.79 -6.83 -11.31
CA PHE A 3 -17.38 -6.67 -12.64
C PHE A 3 -16.79 -5.50 -13.44
N LEU A 4 -16.57 -4.33 -12.80
CA LEU A 4 -15.98 -3.17 -13.49
C LEU A 4 -14.58 -3.49 -14.02
N PHE A 5 -13.74 -4.10 -13.20
CA PHE A 5 -12.39 -4.48 -13.61
C PHE A 5 -12.39 -5.52 -14.74
N VAL A 6 -13.27 -6.52 -14.66
CA VAL A 6 -13.43 -7.50 -15.75
C VAL A 6 -13.81 -6.80 -17.05
N ARG A 7 -14.82 -5.92 -17.04
CA ARG A 7 -15.26 -5.18 -18.23
C ARG A 7 -14.17 -4.26 -18.79
N LEU A 8 -13.34 -3.65 -17.93
CA LEU A 8 -12.21 -2.84 -18.37
C LEU A 8 -11.12 -3.70 -19.03
N ILE A 9 -10.77 -4.84 -18.43
CA ILE A 9 -9.78 -5.77 -19.00
C ILE A 9 -10.26 -6.29 -20.36
N GLU A 10 -11.53 -6.70 -20.47
CA GLU A 10 -12.14 -7.12 -21.74
C GLU A 10 -12.11 -5.99 -22.79
N TYR A 11 -12.52 -4.79 -22.39
CA TYR A 11 -12.52 -3.63 -23.28
C TYR A 11 -11.12 -3.34 -23.82
N PHE A 12 -10.08 -3.26 -22.97
CA PHE A 12 -8.73 -2.98 -23.44
C PHE A 12 -8.13 -4.14 -24.24
N LYS A 13 -8.53 -5.38 -23.96
CA LYS A 13 -8.16 -6.53 -24.79
C LYS A 13 -8.75 -6.41 -26.20
N GLU A 14 -10.01 -6.01 -26.34
CA GLU A 14 -10.65 -5.77 -27.65
C GLU A 14 -9.97 -4.63 -28.43
N GLN A 15 -9.42 -3.64 -27.72
CA GLN A 15 -8.63 -2.55 -28.33
C GLN A 15 -7.18 -2.95 -28.69
N GLY A 16 -6.78 -4.20 -28.47
CA GLY A 16 -5.46 -4.71 -28.85
C GLY A 16 -4.33 -4.42 -27.85
N TYR A 17 -4.65 -4.01 -26.61
CA TYR A 17 -3.62 -3.85 -25.57
C TYR A 17 -3.13 -5.21 -25.07
N GLN A 18 -1.83 -5.32 -24.81
CA GLN A 18 -1.18 -6.56 -24.38
C GLN A 18 -1.20 -6.77 -22.87
N SER A 19 -1.32 -5.70 -22.09
CA SER A 19 -1.23 -5.75 -20.63
C SER A 19 -2.13 -4.72 -19.98
N PHE A 20 -2.67 -5.04 -18.80
CA PHE A 20 -3.46 -4.14 -17.98
C PHE A 20 -2.83 -3.98 -16.60
N ASN A 21 -2.49 -2.75 -16.21
CA ASN A 21 -1.86 -2.47 -14.92
C ASN A 21 -2.91 -2.26 -13.82
N LEU A 22 -3.00 -3.20 -12.88
CA LEU A 22 -3.91 -3.12 -11.71
C LEU A 22 -3.44 -2.13 -10.63
N GLY A 23 -2.30 -1.48 -10.84
CA GLY A 23 -1.64 -0.57 -9.91
C GLY A 23 -0.84 -1.29 -8.83
N LEU A 24 -0.09 -0.51 -8.05
CA LEU A 24 0.80 -1.02 -6.99
C LEU A 24 0.02 -1.69 -5.85
N SER A 25 0.55 -2.78 -5.32
CA SER A 25 0.19 -3.32 -4.01
C SER A 25 1.36 -3.05 -3.06
N PRO A 26 1.33 -1.94 -2.31
CA PRO A 26 2.50 -1.51 -1.53
C PRO A 26 2.76 -2.46 -0.37
N LEU A 27 4.05 -2.68 -0.10
CA LEU A 27 4.58 -3.52 0.98
C LEU A 27 4.25 -5.02 0.88
N ALA A 28 3.45 -5.44 -0.09
CA ALA A 28 3.23 -6.86 -0.36
C ALA A 28 4.57 -7.53 -0.71
N GLY A 29 4.96 -8.54 0.07
CA GLY A 29 6.20 -9.28 -0.16
C GLY A 29 7.46 -8.69 0.51
N VAL A 30 7.37 -7.55 1.19
CA VAL A 30 8.53 -6.91 1.86
C VAL A 30 8.78 -7.57 3.21
N GLY A 31 10.04 -7.87 3.56
CA GLY A 31 10.44 -8.33 4.89
C GLY A 31 10.01 -9.76 5.24
N ILE A 32 9.63 -10.55 4.24
CA ILE A 32 9.20 -11.96 4.38
C ILE A 32 10.42 -12.90 4.36
N LYS A 33 11.47 -12.54 3.60
CA LYS A 33 12.59 -13.44 3.40
C LYS A 33 13.58 -13.38 4.58
N PRO A 34 14.24 -14.50 4.93
CA PRO A 34 15.24 -14.52 6.00
C PRO A 34 16.37 -13.50 5.82
N GLU A 35 16.79 -13.29 4.58
CA GLU A 35 17.85 -12.37 4.16
C GLU A 35 17.44 -10.88 4.11
N ASP A 36 16.15 -10.58 4.29
CA ASP A 36 15.67 -9.20 4.24
C ASP A 36 16.26 -8.37 5.41
N SER A 37 16.50 -7.10 5.11
CA SER A 37 17.09 -6.13 6.02
C SER A 37 16.21 -5.90 7.26
N LEU A 38 16.81 -5.41 8.35
CA LEU A 38 16.06 -5.10 9.58
C LEU A 38 14.96 -4.06 9.33
N GLN A 39 15.21 -3.13 8.41
CA GLN A 39 14.24 -2.12 8.00
C GLN A 39 13.05 -2.76 7.28
N GLU A 40 13.29 -3.68 6.35
CA GLU A 40 12.22 -4.39 5.63
C GLU A 40 11.39 -5.27 6.58
N LYS A 41 12.04 -5.95 7.53
CA LYS A 41 11.34 -6.73 8.57
C LYS A 41 10.50 -5.83 9.48
N PHE A 42 10.99 -4.65 9.82
CA PHE A 42 10.22 -3.64 10.56
C PHE A 42 9.03 -3.15 9.75
N LEU A 43 9.20 -2.86 8.45
CA LEU A 43 8.11 -2.49 7.56
C LEU A 43 7.05 -3.60 7.46
N ASN A 44 7.47 -4.87 7.38
CA ASN A 44 6.56 -6.01 7.36
C ASN A 44 5.77 -6.11 8.68
N PHE A 45 6.44 -5.95 9.82
CA PHE A 45 5.78 -5.93 11.12
C PHE A 45 4.71 -4.84 11.19
N PHE A 46 5.00 -3.64 10.69
CA PHE A 46 4.01 -2.56 10.58
C PHE A 46 2.87 -2.89 9.63
N TYR A 47 3.16 -3.48 8.47
CA TYR A 47 2.15 -3.96 7.51
C TYR A 47 1.19 -4.97 8.15
N ASP A 48 1.71 -5.92 8.92
CA ASP A 48 0.92 -6.98 9.57
C ASP A 48 0.09 -6.47 10.77
N HIS A 49 0.61 -5.51 11.54
CA HIS A 49 0.02 -5.11 12.83
C HIS A 49 -0.75 -3.78 12.79
N PHE A 50 -0.49 -2.90 11.82
CA PHE A 50 -1.16 -1.59 11.69
C PHE A 50 -2.21 -1.55 10.56
N ASN A 51 -3.08 -2.56 10.56
CA ASN A 51 -4.20 -2.70 9.61
C ASN A 51 -5.23 -1.55 9.62
N GLN A 52 -5.20 -0.66 10.64
CA GLN A 52 -6.10 0.49 10.73
C GLN A 52 -5.72 1.65 9.80
N LEU A 53 -4.51 1.63 9.22
CA LEU A 53 -3.99 2.79 8.49
C LEU A 53 -4.16 2.68 6.98
N TYR A 54 -4.38 1.47 6.44
CA TYR A 54 -4.78 1.25 5.05
C TYR A 54 -5.09 -0.23 4.79
N SER A 55 -6.15 -0.56 4.05
CA SER A 55 -6.54 -1.94 3.69
C SER A 55 -5.62 -2.58 2.64
N PHE A 56 -4.29 -2.50 2.78
CA PHE A 56 -3.34 -2.96 1.76
C PHE A 56 -3.42 -4.46 1.49
N LYS A 57 -3.63 -5.27 2.54
CA LYS A 57 -3.81 -6.72 2.42
C LYS A 57 -5.07 -7.09 1.64
N GLY A 58 -6.17 -6.38 1.89
CA GLY A 58 -7.41 -6.54 1.14
C GLY A 58 -7.27 -6.10 -0.32
N LEU A 59 -6.52 -5.02 -0.57
CA LEU A 59 -6.24 -4.55 -1.93
C LEU A 59 -5.35 -5.53 -2.71
N HIS A 60 -4.34 -6.13 -2.07
CA HIS A 60 -3.53 -7.19 -2.67
C HIS A 60 -4.40 -8.38 -3.07
N TYR A 61 -5.17 -8.93 -2.11
CA TYR A 61 -6.05 -10.07 -2.34
C TYR A 61 -7.12 -9.79 -3.41
N PHE A 62 -7.66 -8.56 -3.43
CA PHE A 62 -8.59 -8.15 -4.48
C PHE A 62 -7.97 -8.24 -5.87
N LYS A 63 -6.72 -7.80 -6.03
CA LYS A 63 -5.99 -7.84 -7.32
C LYS A 63 -5.61 -9.26 -7.72
N ASP A 64 -5.29 -10.10 -6.74
CA ASP A 64 -4.88 -11.49 -6.95
C ASP A 64 -5.98 -12.33 -7.64
N LYS A 65 -7.26 -11.97 -7.45
CA LYS A 65 -8.41 -12.60 -8.14
C LYS A 65 -8.33 -12.57 -9.67
N PHE A 66 -7.57 -11.65 -10.24
CA PHE A 66 -7.42 -11.48 -11.69
C PHE A 66 -6.18 -12.20 -12.24
N ASP A 67 -5.49 -13.00 -11.42
CA ASP A 67 -4.26 -13.73 -11.77
C ASP A 67 -3.19 -12.84 -12.45
N PRO A 68 -2.77 -11.72 -11.82
CA PRO A 68 -1.80 -10.82 -12.43
C PRO A 68 -0.37 -11.37 -12.35
N PHE A 69 0.47 -10.95 -13.29
CA PHE A 69 1.92 -11.08 -13.14
C PHE A 69 2.43 -10.05 -12.12
N TRP A 70 2.86 -10.53 -10.96
CA TRP A 70 3.42 -9.68 -9.90
C TRP A 70 4.86 -9.26 -10.22
N GLU A 71 5.08 -7.96 -10.32
CA GLU A 71 6.42 -7.39 -10.50
C GLU A 71 6.85 -6.58 -9.28
N PRO A 72 8.08 -6.77 -8.77
CA PRO A 72 8.57 -5.98 -7.66
C PRO A 72 8.76 -4.51 -8.06
N ARG A 73 8.56 -3.62 -7.08
CA ARG A 73 8.84 -2.19 -7.20
C ARG A 73 9.73 -1.78 -6.04
N TYR A 74 10.82 -1.10 -6.35
CA TYR A 74 11.86 -0.76 -5.38
C TYR A 74 11.89 0.74 -5.12
N LEU A 75 12.14 1.10 -3.86
CA LEU A 75 12.43 2.47 -3.46
C LEU A 75 13.95 2.60 -3.31
N ILE A 76 14.57 3.45 -4.14
CA ILE A 76 16.00 3.74 -4.05
C ILE A 76 16.19 4.96 -3.14
N TYR A 77 17.03 4.81 -2.10
CA TYR A 77 17.33 5.86 -1.15
C TYR A 77 18.79 5.79 -0.71
N LEU A 78 19.37 6.95 -0.36
CA LEU A 78 20.78 7.08 -0.01
C LEU A 78 21.10 6.53 1.39
N ASN A 79 20.24 6.80 2.36
CA ASN A 79 20.47 6.41 3.75
C ASN A 79 19.13 6.01 4.40
N PRO A 80 19.08 4.88 5.14
CA PRO A 80 17.89 4.46 5.88
C PRO A 80 17.29 5.53 6.81
N ILE A 81 18.09 6.48 7.29
CA ILE A 81 17.63 7.57 8.15
C ILE A 81 16.58 8.47 7.47
N PHE A 82 16.53 8.46 6.13
CA PHE A 82 15.54 9.21 5.36
C PHE A 82 14.23 8.46 5.17
N LEU A 83 14.16 7.15 5.45
CA LEU A 83 12.95 6.33 5.26
C LEU A 83 11.71 6.90 5.96
N PRO A 84 11.78 7.37 7.22
CA PRO A 84 10.61 7.99 7.87
C PRO A 84 10.12 9.23 7.12
N LYS A 85 11.04 10.09 6.66
CA LYS A 85 10.71 11.30 5.91
C LYS A 85 10.10 10.97 4.55
N ILE A 86 10.63 9.96 3.86
CA ILE A 86 10.09 9.48 2.58
C ILE A 86 8.69 8.88 2.78
N GLY A 87 8.49 8.09 3.83
CA GLY A 87 7.17 7.54 4.18
C GLY A 87 6.13 8.63 4.43
N ILE A 88 6.49 9.67 5.18
CA ILE A 88 5.60 10.83 5.39
C ILE A 88 5.31 11.54 4.07
N ALA A 89 6.30 11.75 3.21
CA ALA A 89 6.09 12.42 1.92
C ALA A 89 5.17 11.63 0.98
N ILE A 90 5.36 10.31 0.87
CA ILE A 90 4.49 9.45 0.03
C ILE A 90 3.06 9.47 0.56
N THR A 91 2.91 9.36 1.88
CA THR A 91 1.59 9.31 2.51
C THR A 91 0.89 10.68 2.44
N THR A 92 1.59 11.80 2.57
CA THR A 92 0.99 13.14 2.46
C THR A 92 0.49 13.44 1.06
N VAL A 93 1.25 13.05 0.04
CA VAL A 93 0.85 13.17 -1.37
C VAL A 93 -0.37 12.29 -1.66
N ASN A 94 -0.39 11.05 -1.17
CA ASN A 94 -1.52 10.13 -1.37
C ASN A 94 -2.79 10.53 -0.59
N ALA A 95 -2.65 11.10 0.61
CA ALA A 95 -3.77 11.44 1.50
C ALA A 95 -4.31 12.88 1.31
N GLY A 96 -3.82 13.63 0.33
CA GLY A 96 -4.30 15.00 0.07
C GLY A 96 -3.87 16.05 1.11
N GLY A 97 -2.72 15.86 1.75
CA GLY A 97 -1.99 16.94 2.42
C GLY A 97 -2.21 17.18 3.93
N ASN A 98 -2.98 16.37 4.67
CA ASN A 98 -3.23 16.64 6.11
C ASN A 98 -3.29 15.41 7.04
N LEU A 99 -2.32 14.49 6.91
CA LEU A 99 -2.19 13.31 7.77
C LEU A 99 -2.05 13.61 9.26
N LEU A 100 -1.25 14.62 9.62
CA LEU A 100 -1.07 15.01 11.03
C LEU A 100 -2.39 15.46 11.65
N LYS A 101 -3.23 16.21 10.92
CA LYS A 101 -4.55 16.62 11.40
C LYS A 101 -5.51 15.44 11.52
N THR A 102 -5.54 14.52 10.55
CA THR A 102 -6.46 13.36 10.61
C THR A 102 -6.08 12.38 11.71
N TYR A 103 -4.78 12.11 11.93
CA TYR A 103 -4.32 11.28 13.05
C TYR A 103 -4.53 11.95 14.40
N LEU A 104 -4.19 13.24 14.54
CA LEU A 104 -4.42 13.96 15.79
C LEU A 104 -5.90 14.04 16.13
N ALA A 105 -6.77 14.27 15.13
CA ALA A 105 -8.21 14.25 15.31
C ALA A 105 -8.75 12.87 15.70
N ALA A 106 -8.28 11.79 15.05
CA ALA A 106 -8.65 10.41 15.37
C ALA A 106 -8.20 10.01 16.80
N TRP A 107 -6.98 10.38 17.19
CA TRP A 107 -6.44 10.14 18.53
C TRP A 107 -7.22 10.92 19.61
N TRP A 108 -7.57 12.19 19.34
CA TRP A 108 -8.40 13.01 20.22
C TRP A 108 -9.83 12.49 20.36
N SER A 109 -10.42 11.97 19.28
CA SER A 109 -11.76 11.36 19.30
C SER A 109 -11.78 10.09 20.15
N LYS A 110 -10.77 9.22 20.01
CA LYS A 110 -10.64 7.98 20.79
C LYS A 110 -10.42 8.23 22.29
N LYS A 111 -9.83 9.37 22.66
CA LYS A 111 -9.60 9.75 24.07
C LYS A 111 -10.87 10.30 24.76
N ARG A 112 -11.87 10.76 23.99
CA ARG A 112 -13.16 11.27 24.54
C ARG A 112 -14.23 10.19 24.74
N SER A 113 -14.08 9.00 24.14
CA SER A 113 -15.02 7.88 24.28
C SER A 113 -14.63 6.86 25.35
N ALA A 114 -13.53 7.10 26.08
CA ALA A 114 -13.05 6.26 27.18
C ALA A 114 -13.18 6.93 28.56
N GLY A 115 -14.03 7.95 28.67
CA GLY A 115 -14.35 8.66 29.92
C GLY A 115 -15.86 8.73 30.13
#